data_AF-A0A7V9C3F0-F1
#
_entry.id   AF-A0A7V9C3F0-F1
#
_cell.length_a   1.000
_cell.length_b   1.000
_cell.length_c   1.000
_cell.angle_alpha   90.00
_cell.angle_beta   90.00
_cell.angle_gamma   90.00
#
_symmetry.space_group_name_H-M   'P 1'
#
loop_
_entity.id
_entity.type
_entity.pdbx_description
1 polymer ?
#
loop_
_entity_poly.entity_id
_entity_poly.type
_entity_poly.pdbx_seq_one_letter_code
_entity_poly.pdbx_strand_id
1 'polypeptide(L)'
;MSGLGCLSSHACNPYEREVKIEKSEMVGAHDKMVELVEKMLDGKKKLADARTDSDKRFYERFCESLDQQIDTLVYQLYDITPDERKIIEGT
;
A
#
# COMPACT_ATOMS: atom_id res chain seq x y z
N MET A 1 -52.07 2.90 -23.48
CA MET A 1 -51.28 2.46 -24.65
C MET A 1 -50.35 3.62 -24.94
N SER A 2 -49.04 3.60 -24.74
CA SER A 2 -48.00 2.57 -24.83
C SER A 2 -46.90 3.03 -23.86
N GLY A 3 -45.99 2.25 -23.33
CA GLY A 3 -45.45 0.95 -23.67
C GLY A 3 -44.18 0.85 -22.82
N LEU A 4 -44.04 -0.27 -22.11
CA LEU A 4 -42.86 -0.60 -21.32
C LEU A 4 -41.60 -0.53 -22.18
N GLY A 5 -40.52 0.01 -21.60
CA GLY A 5 -39.22 0.06 -22.24
C GLY A 5 -38.12 0.40 -21.23
N CYS A 6 -38.10 -0.27 -20.07
CA CYS A 6 -36.91 -0.31 -19.23
C CYS A 6 -35.82 -1.10 -19.98
N LEU A 7 -34.91 -0.42 -20.67
CA LEU A 7 -33.68 -1.01 -21.19
C LEU A 7 -32.50 -0.08 -20.94
N SER A 8 -32.03 -0.11 -19.69
CA SER A 8 -30.61 -0.11 -19.41
C SER A 8 -30.44 -0.52 -17.97
N SER A 9 -30.35 -1.84 -17.79
CA SER A 9 -29.65 -2.41 -16.65
C SER A 9 -28.18 -1.97 -16.78
N HIS A 10 -27.89 -0.74 -16.38
CA HIS A 10 -26.56 -0.42 -15.89
C HIS A 10 -26.47 -1.20 -14.59
N ALA A 11 -25.87 -2.39 -14.65
CA ALA A 11 -25.35 -3.04 -13.47
C ALA A 11 -24.51 -1.97 -12.76
N CYS A 12 -25.04 -1.44 -11.67
CA CYS A 12 -24.30 -0.59 -10.75
C CYS A 12 -23.11 -1.44 -10.35
N ASN A 13 -21.91 -1.13 -10.86
CA ASN A 13 -20.71 -1.85 -10.53
C ASN A 13 -20.55 -1.75 -9.01
N PRO A 14 -20.72 -2.85 -8.24
CA PRO A 14 -20.76 -2.78 -6.80
C PRO A 14 -19.37 -2.48 -6.20
N TYR A 15 -18.35 -2.33 -7.04
CA TYR A 15 -16.96 -2.04 -6.66
C TYR A 15 -16.52 -0.60 -6.94
N GLU A 16 -17.35 0.26 -7.52
CA GLU A 16 -17.00 1.68 -7.72
C GLU A 16 -17.25 2.48 -6.42
N ARG A 17 -16.19 2.60 -5.60
CA ARG A 17 -16.14 3.55 -4.48
C ARG A 17 -15.51 4.86 -4.95
N GLU A 18 -16.20 5.98 -4.76
CA GLU A 18 -15.59 7.32 -4.89
C GLU A 18 -14.59 7.53 -3.74
N VAL A 19 -13.29 7.58 -4.07
CA VAL A 19 -12.24 7.89 -3.10
C VAL A 19 -12.09 9.41 -3.00
N LYS A 20 -12.54 10.02 -1.90
CA LYS A 20 -12.26 11.42 -1.57
C LYS A 20 -10.93 11.51 -0.84
N ILE A 21 -9.84 11.62 -1.61
CA ILE A 21 -8.51 11.85 -1.03
C ILE A 21 -8.41 13.33 -0.64
N GLU A 22 -8.50 13.64 0.66
CA GLU A 22 -8.22 14.98 1.14
C GLU A 22 -6.72 15.27 1.04
N LYS A 23 -6.39 16.34 0.32
CA LYS A 23 -5.01 16.71 -0.07
C LYS A 23 -4.05 16.85 1.12
N SER A 24 -4.52 17.17 2.33
CA SER A 24 -3.67 17.32 3.52
C SER A 24 -3.26 15.99 4.15
N GLU A 25 -4.14 14.99 4.15
CA GLU A 25 -3.83 13.66 4.73
C GLU A 25 -2.84 12.90 3.84
N MET A 26 -2.94 13.09 2.52
CA MET A 26 -1.98 12.59 1.54
C MET A 26 -0.55 13.12 1.78
N VAL A 27 -0.39 14.38 2.20
CA VAL A 27 0.94 14.97 2.44
C VAL A 27 1.61 14.36 3.67
N GLY A 28 0.87 14.18 4.78
CA GLY A 28 1.43 13.55 5.98
C GLY A 28 1.83 12.10 5.78
N ALA A 29 1.04 11.34 5.00
CA ALA A 29 1.36 9.97 4.63
C ALA A 29 2.53 9.91 3.63
N HIS A 30 2.62 10.86 2.69
CA HIS A 30 3.76 10.98 1.78
C HIS A 30 5.07 11.21 2.55
N ASP A 31 5.11 12.16 3.50
CA ASP A 31 6.33 12.44 4.26
C ASP A 31 6.80 11.22 5.07
N LYS A 32 5.85 10.49 5.66
CA LYS A 32 6.15 9.25 6.37
C LYS A 32 6.65 8.15 5.43
N MET A 33 6.13 8.07 4.21
CA MET A 33 6.59 7.13 3.19
C MET A 33 8.04 7.44 2.78
N VAL A 34 8.34 8.72 2.54
CA VAL A 34 9.71 9.17 2.22
C VAL A 34 10.67 8.79 3.33
N GLU A 35 10.33 9.05 4.60
CA GLU A 35 11.17 8.69 5.75
C GLU A 35 11.46 7.19 5.83
N LEU A 36 10.44 6.34 5.60
CA LEU A 36 10.61 4.88 5.61
C LEU A 36 11.51 4.40 4.47
N VAL A 37 11.36 4.96 3.26
CA VAL A 37 12.18 4.62 2.11
C VAL A 37 13.63 5.07 2.32
N GLU A 38 13.86 6.26 2.87
CA GLU A 38 15.20 6.73 3.22
C GLU A 38 15.89 5.78 4.21
N LYS A 39 15.19 5.37 5.28
CA LYS A 39 15.68 4.37 6.23
C LYS A 39 15.98 3.02 5.56
N MET A 40 15.16 2.60 4.61
CA MET A 40 15.38 1.35 3.88
C MET A 40 16.62 1.43 3.00
N LEU A 41 16.83 2.56 2.29
CA LEU A 41 18.02 2.76 1.47
C LEU A 41 19.30 2.73 2.32
N ASP A 42 19.28 3.37 3.49
CA ASP A 42 20.41 3.32 4.41
C ASP A 42 20.61 1.92 5.02
N GLY A 43 19.53 1.20 5.31
CA GLY A 43 19.58 -0.21 5.71
C GLY A 43 20.23 -1.09 4.65
N LYS A 44 19.86 -0.93 3.37
CA LYS A 44 20.44 -1.66 2.24
C LYS A 44 21.92 -1.36 2.02
N LYS A 45 22.35 -0.10 2.20
CA LYS A 45 23.79 0.26 2.18
C LYS A 45 24.54 -0.46 3.31
N LYS A 46 24.02 -0.41 4.54
CA LYS A 46 24.64 -1.08 5.69
C LYS A 46 24.67 -2.60 5.55
N LEU A 47 23.66 -3.20 4.91
CA LEU A 47 23.64 -4.62 4.56
C LEU A 47 24.78 -4.96 3.59
N ALA A 48 25.00 -4.14 2.56
CA ALA A 48 26.09 -4.34 1.60
C ALA A 48 27.48 -4.21 2.26
N ASP A 49 27.62 -3.31 3.23
CA ASP A 49 28.87 -3.08 3.97
C ASP A 49 29.09 -4.07 5.14
N ALA A 50 28.07 -4.85 5.51
CA ALA A 50 28.11 -5.74 6.66
C ALA A 50 29.14 -6.86 6.49
N ARG A 51 30.07 -6.94 7.44
CA ARG A 51 31.17 -7.93 7.42
C ARG A 51 30.86 -9.21 8.18
N THR A 52 29.88 -9.16 9.09
CA THR A 52 29.47 -10.32 9.89
C THR A 52 28.11 -10.84 9.44
N ASP A 53 27.89 -12.14 9.57
CA ASP A 53 26.58 -12.74 9.26
C ASP A 53 25.48 -12.26 10.22
N SER A 54 25.84 -11.88 11.44
CA SER A 54 24.91 -11.27 12.39
C SER A 54 24.41 -9.91 11.89
N ASP A 55 25.32 -9.05 11.44
CA ASP A 55 24.97 -7.73 10.92
C ASP A 55 24.15 -7.84 9.64
N LYS A 56 24.50 -8.78 8.74
CA LYS A 56 23.70 -9.05 7.54
C LYS A 56 22.27 -9.44 7.88
N ARG A 57 22.11 -10.45 8.75
CA ARG A 57 20.79 -10.89 9.22
C ARG A 57 20.00 -9.81 9.93
N PHE A 58 20.69 -8.90 10.64
CA PHE A 58 20.05 -7.76 11.27
C PHE A 58 19.51 -6.78 10.22
N TYR A 59 20.33 -6.36 9.25
CA TYR A 59 19.91 -5.41 8.23
C TYR A 59 18.90 -5.99 7.23
N GLU A 60 18.95 -7.29 6.95
CA GLU A 60 17.91 -8.00 6.19
C GLU A 60 16.56 -7.87 6.87
N ARG A 61 16.44 -8.31 8.14
CA ARG A 61 15.19 -8.20 8.91
C ARG A 61 14.73 -6.76 9.11
N PHE A 62 15.69 -5.84 9.27
CA PHE A 62 15.37 -4.42 9.38
C PHE A 62 14.72 -3.90 8.08
N CYS A 63 15.26 -4.26 6.92
CA CYS A 63 14.68 -3.88 5.64
C CYS A 63 13.31 -4.55 5.42
N GLU A 64 13.15 -5.83 5.75
CA GLU A 64 11.85 -6.53 5.69
C GLU A 64 10.79 -5.86 6.56
N SER A 65 11.16 -5.42 7.76
CA SER A 65 10.25 -4.70 8.65
C SER A 65 9.86 -3.32 8.11
N LEU A 66 10.76 -2.64 7.39
CA LEU A 66 10.45 -1.37 6.73
C LEU A 66 9.54 -1.58 5.53
N ASP A 67 9.74 -2.66 4.76
CA ASP A 67 8.91 -3.05 3.62
C ASP A 67 7.45 -3.23 4.07
N GLN A 68 7.21 -4.00 5.13
CA GLN A 68 5.86 -4.19 5.70
C GLN A 68 5.22 -2.90 6.22
N GLN A 69 6.02 -1.97 6.74
CA GLN A 69 5.53 -0.65 7.17
C GLN A 69 5.14 0.22 5.97
N ILE A 70 5.89 0.15 4.88
CA ILE A 70 5.59 0.84 3.62
C ILE A 70 4.32 0.24 3.01
N ASP A 71 4.21 -1.09 2.91
CA ASP A 71 3.00 -1.77 2.40
C ASP A 71 1.75 -1.35 3.17
N THR A 72 1.83 -1.35 4.51
CA THR A 72 0.73 -0.91 5.37
C THR A 72 0.32 0.53 5.07
N LEU A 73 1.29 1.42 4.90
CA LEU A 73 1.04 2.83 4.59
C LEU A 73 0.44 3.02 3.19
N VAL A 74 0.91 2.26 2.20
CA VAL A 74 0.34 2.24 0.85
C VAL A 74 -1.11 1.75 0.89
N TYR A 75 -1.38 0.66 1.60
CA TYR A 75 -2.74 0.14 1.73
C TYR A 75 -3.70 1.14 2.38
N GLN A 76 -3.22 1.90 3.38
CA GLN A 76 -4.00 2.98 4.00
C GLN A 76 -4.27 4.12 3.03
N LEU A 77 -3.30 4.51 2.21
CA LEU A 77 -3.43 5.61 1.25
C LEU A 77 -4.43 5.34 0.13
N TYR A 78 -4.63 4.08 -0.24
CA TYR A 78 -5.55 3.66 -1.30
C TYR A 78 -6.87 3.11 -0.76
N ASP A 79 -7.15 3.25 0.53
CA ASP A 79 -8.33 2.69 1.21
C ASP A 79 -8.56 1.20 0.86
N ILE A 80 -7.45 0.46 0.74
CA ILE A 80 -7.46 -0.97 0.40
C ILE A 80 -7.88 -1.73 1.65
N THR A 81 -9.06 -2.29 1.57
CA THR A 81 -9.68 -3.07 2.64
C THR A 81 -8.96 -4.41 2.84
N PRO A 82 -9.11 -5.07 4.01
CA PRO A 82 -8.55 -6.40 4.23
C PRO A 82 -8.99 -7.44 3.19
N ASP A 83 -10.19 -7.30 2.63
CA ASP A 83 -10.70 -8.21 1.62
C ASP A 83 -10.06 -7.96 0.25
N GLU A 84 -9.82 -6.70 -0.11
CA GLU A 84 -9.02 -6.34 -1.31
C GLU A 84 -7.56 -6.78 -1.15
N ARG A 85 -6.98 -6.70 0.06
CA ARG A 85 -5.63 -7.21 0.33
C ARG A 85 -5.48 -8.70 0.06
N LYS A 86 -6.45 -9.53 0.48
CA LYS A 86 -6.43 -10.98 0.20
C LYS A 86 -6.42 -11.29 -1.29
N ILE A 87 -7.14 -10.49 -2.08
CA ILE A 87 -7.18 -10.64 -3.54
C ILE A 87 -5.82 -10.27 -4.15
N ILE A 88 -5.17 -9.22 -3.67
CA ILE A 88 -3.85 -8.74 -4.14
C ILE A 88 -2.73 -9.72 -3.74
N GLU A 89 -2.76 -10.22 -2.50
CA GLU A 89 -1.73 -11.09 -1.93
C GLU A 89 -1.97 -12.59 -2.25
N GLY A 90 -3.13 -12.94 -2.81
CA GLY A 90 -3.45 -14.28 -3.27
C GLY A 90 -3.49 -15.35 -2.16
N THR A 91 -3.85 -14.95 -0.94
CA THR A 91 -3.85 -15.81 0.27
C THR A 91 -5.26 -16.06 0.82
#